data_AF-A0A1Q8LW34-F1
#
_entry.id   AF-A0A1Q8LW34-F1
#
_cell.length_a   1.000
_cell.length_b   1.000
_cell.length_c   1.000
_cell.angle_alpha   90.00
_cell.angle_beta   90.00
_cell.angle_gamma   90.00
#
_symmetry.space_group_name_H-M   'P 1'
#
loop_
_entity.id
_entity.type
_entity.pdbx_description
1 polymer ?
#
loop_
_entity_poly.entity_id
_entity_poly.type
_entity_poly.pdbx_seq_one_letter_code
_entity_poly.pdbx_strand_id
1 'polypeptide(L)' 'MVGLVTSVVRDLVMARVEIQCGPHRIVSVMSSEAARELRLEQGSLAVAIIKSTDVLVEMPVVGQTQAVDRRDLSTT' A
#
# COMPACT_ATOMS: atom_id res chain seq x y z
N MET A 1 -2.76 -13.97 -3.01
CA MET A 1 -1.64 -13.57 -3.89
C MET A 1 -0.33 -13.96 -3.23
N VAL A 2 0.60 -14.59 -3.95
CA VAL A 2 1.93 -14.94 -3.39
C VAL A 2 2.87 -13.75 -3.57
N GLY A 3 3.70 -13.47 -2.57
CA GLY A 3 4.69 -12.39 -2.65
C GLY A 3 5.81 -12.52 -1.62
N LEU A 4 6.78 -11.62 -1.73
CA LEU A 4 7.89 -11.48 -0.79
C LEU A 4 7.57 -10.41 0.24
N VAL A 5 7.77 -10.71 1.51
CA VAL A 5 7.66 -9.73 2.59
C VAL A 5 8.82 -8.75 2.47
N THR A 6 8.52 -7.47 2.25
CA THR A 6 9.54 -6.42 2.06
C THR A 6 9.79 -5.61 3.33
N SER A 7 8.83 -5.59 4.27
CA SER A 7 8.98 -4.91 5.55
C SER A 7 8.00 -5.47 6.58
N VAL A 8 8.46 -5.55 7.83
CA VAL A 8 7.63 -5.92 8.99
C VAL A 8 7.94 -4.93 10.10
N VAL A 9 6.95 -4.16 10.51
CA VAL A 9 7.01 -3.28 11.69
C VAL A 9 6.01 -3.81 12.70
N ARG A 10 6.46 -4.05 13.93
CA ARG A 10 5.63 -4.61 15.01
C ARG A 10 5.72 -3.71 16.23
N ASP A 11 4.57 -3.36 16.78
CA ASP A 11 4.45 -2.72 18.08
C ASP A 11 3.92 -3.75 19.11
N LEU A 12 3.40 -3.27 20.25
CA LEU A 12 2.89 -4.15 21.30
C LEU A 12 1.63 -4.94 20.87
N VAL A 13 0.75 -4.32 20.09
CA VAL A 13 -0.58 -4.89 19.75
C VAL A 13 -0.70 -5.20 18.26
N MET A 14 -0.14 -4.34 17.40
CA MET A 14 -0.36 -4.38 15.95
C MET A 14 0.96 -4.48 15.19
N ALA A 15 0.89 -5.14 14.04
CA ALA A 15 1.95 -5.29 13.07
C ALA A 15 1.50 -4.79 11.71
N ARG A 16 2.37 -4.04 11.05
CA ARG A 16 2.27 -3.65 9.65
C ARG A 16 3.21 -4.53 8.83
N VAL A 17 2.65 -5.24 7.87
CA VAL A 17 3.39 -6.14 6.98
C VAL A 17 3.21 -5.67 5.56
N GLU A 18 4.33 -5.46 4.88
CA GLU A 18 4.35 -5.09 3.47
C GLU A 18 4.79 -6.28 2.63
N ILE A 19 4.05 -6.56 1.56
CA ILE A 19 4.29 -7.69 0.67
C ILE A 19 4.33 -7.18 -0.77
N GLN A 20 5.42 -7.49 -1.49
CA GLN A 20 5.50 -7.29 -2.92
C GLN A 20 4.93 -8.51 -3.65
N CYS A 21 3.78 -8.33 -4.29
CA CYS A 21 3.07 -9.34 -5.07
C CYS A 21 3.05 -8.95 -6.55
N GLY A 22 4.08 -9.35 -7.31
CA GLY A 22 4.21 -8.97 -8.71
C GLY A 22 4.34 -7.44 -8.85
N PRO A 23 3.50 -6.75 -9.66
CA PRO A 23 3.52 -5.30 -9.78
C PRO A 23 2.83 -4.57 -8.62
N HIS A 24 2.14 -5.29 -7.74
CA HIS A 24 1.33 -4.70 -6.68
C HIS A 24 2.03 -4.80 -5.33
N ARG A 25 2.01 -3.69 -4.58
CA ARG A 25 2.43 -3.65 -3.19
C ARG A 25 1.20 -3.73 -2.29
N ILE A 26 1.15 -4.73 -1.44
CA ILE A 26 0.06 -4.95 -0.49
C ILE A 26 0.55 -4.59 0.90
N VAL A 27 -0.26 -3.82 1.62
CA VAL A 27 -0.02 -3.51 3.02
C VAL A 27 -1.13 -4.16 3.82
N SER A 28 -0.74 -5.03 4.75
CA SER A 28 -1.65 -5.64 5.71
C SER A 28 -1.34 -5.10 7.11
N VAL A 29 -2.39 -4.90 7.88
CA VAL A 29 -2.28 -4.65 9.32
C VAL A 29 -2.95 -5.82 10.03
N MET A 30 -2.24 -6.42 10.97
CA MET A 30 -2.71 -7.55 11.76
C MET A 30 -2.18 -7.44 13.19
N SER A 31 -2.55 -8.36 14.08
CA SER A 31 -1.98 -8.35 15.43
C SER A 31 -0.49 -8.68 15.42
N SER A 32 0.25 -8.10 16.36
CA SER A 32 1.68 -8.42 16.55
C SER A 32 1.93 -9.88 16.85
N GLU A 33 1.02 -10.49 17.61
CA GLU A 33 1.04 -11.92 17.92
C GLU A 33 0.90 -12.76 16.65
N ALA A 34 -0.11 -12.50 15.81
CA ALA A 34 -0.31 -13.26 14.58
C ALA A 34 0.89 -13.12 13.62
N ALA A 35 1.47 -11.93 13.51
CA ALA A 35 2.69 -11.74 12.72
C ALA A 35 3.88 -12.55 13.25
N ARG A 36 3.98 -12.75 14.58
CA ARG A 36 5.03 -13.54 15.23
C ARG A 36 4.79 -15.04 15.10
N GLU A 37 3.56 -15.50 15.29
CA GLU A 37 3.17 -16.92 15.11
C GLU A 37 3.44 -17.40 13.69
N LEU A 38 3.13 -16.56 12.71
CA LEU A 38 3.43 -16.80 11.29
C LEU A 38 4.91 -16.63 10.94
N ARG A 39 5.75 -16.21 11.91
CA ARG A 39 7.19 -15.95 11.73
C ARG A 39 7.49 -15.06 10.53
N LEU A 40 6.67 -14.03 10.32
CA LEU A 40 6.84 -13.11 9.19
C LEU A 40 8.10 -12.28 9.39
N GLU A 41 9.02 -12.35 8.44
CA GLU A 41 10.25 -11.58 8.47
C GLU A 41 10.52 -11.01 7.08
N GLN A 42 11.38 -10.01 6.99
CA GLN A 42 11.79 -9.48 5.70
C GLN A 42 12.46 -10.59 4.88
N GLY A 43 12.04 -10.75 3.62
CA GLY A 43 12.50 -11.82 2.73
C GLY A 43 11.69 -13.12 2.80
N SER A 44 10.78 -13.28 3.77
CA SER A 44 9.88 -14.44 3.80
C SER A 44 8.93 -14.45 2.59
N LEU A 45 8.65 -15.65 2.06
CA LEU A 45 7.52 -15.83 1.16
C LEU A 45 6.22 -15.83 1.97
N ALA A 46 5.22 -15.10 1.49
CA ALA A 46 3.91 -15.00 2.14
C ALA A 46 2.78 -15.02 1.11
N VAL A 47 1.60 -15.44 1.57
CA VAL A 47 0.37 -15.38 0.79
C VAL A 47 -0.54 -14.30 1.37
N ALA A 48 -0.74 -13.23 0.63
CA ALA A 48 -1.73 -12.21 0.95
C ALA A 48 -3.14 -12.73 0.62
N ILE A 49 -3.96 -12.93 1.65
CA ILE A 49 -5.38 -13.24 1.53
C ILE A 49 -6.16 -11.98 1.87
N ILE A 50 -6.93 -11.48 0.92
CA ILE A 50 -7.71 -10.25 1.08
C ILE A 50 -9.14 -10.67 1.41
N LYS A 51 -9.59 -10.31 2.62
CA LYS A 51 -10.99 -10.47 3.00
C LYS A 51 -11.78 -9.29 2.41
N SER A 52 -12.08 -9.36 1.12
CA SER A 52 -12.91 -8.35 0.47
C SER A 52 -14.35 -8.53 0.94
N THR A 53 -14.84 -7.62 1.76
CA THR A 53 -16.28 -7.42 1.91
C THR A 53 -16.80 -6.43 0.86
N ASP A 54 -15.94 -5.53 0.38
CA ASP A 54 -16.30 -4.45 -0.53
C ASP A 54 -15.15 -4.18 -1.53
N VAL A 55 -15.48 -3.94 -2.80
CA VAL A 55 -14.52 -3.65 -3.88
C VAL A 55 -14.83 -2.26 -4.43
N LEU A 56 -13.88 -1.33 -4.28
CA LEU A 56 -13.96 0.01 -4.86
C LEU A 56 -13.26 0.02 -6.23
N VAL A 57 -13.92 0.60 -7.23
CA VAL A 57 -13.39 0.76 -8.58
C VAL A 57 -13.43 2.25 -8.93
N GLU A 58 -12.29 2.81 -9.31
CA GLU A 58 -12.16 4.19 -9.76
C GLU A 58 -11.52 4.23 -11.15
N MET A 59 -11.87 5.25 -11.94
CA MET A 59 -11.14 5.54 -13.18
C MET A 59 -9.83 6.27 -12.86
N PRO A 60 -8.72 5.97 -13.56
CA PRO A 60 -7.45 6.63 -13.31
C PRO A 60 -7.58 8.13 -13.58
N VAL A 61 -7.14 8.96 -12.63
CA VAL A 61 -7.11 10.41 -12.80
C VAL A 61 -5.95 10.75 -13.75
N VAL A 62 -6.26 11.05 -15.01
CA VAL A 62 -5.27 11.54 -15.97
C VAL A 62 -5.13 13.06 -15.80
N GLY A 63 -4.07 13.47 -15.10
CA GLY A 63 -3.45 14.80 -15.18
C GLY A 63 -4.25 16.02 -14.70
N GLN A 64 -4.04 16.44 -13.44
CA GLN A 64 -4.16 17.85 -13.07
C GLN A 64 -2.79 18.53 -13.29
N THR A 65 -2.50 18.90 -14.54
CA THR A 65 -1.41 19.85 -14.80
C THR A 65 -1.95 21.25 -14.48
N GLN A 66 -1.36 21.91 -13.50
CA GLN A 66 -1.63 23.31 -13.20
C GLN A 66 -1.35 24.18 -14.42
N ALA A 67 -2.41 24.70 -15.04
CA ALA A 67 -2.30 25.88 -15.89
C ALA A 67 -2.34 27.11 -14.96
N VAL A 68 -1.18 27.55 -14.49
CA VAL A 68 -1.02 28.92 -14.01
C VAL A 68 -1.18 29.82 -15.24
N ASP A 69 -2.34 30.46 -15.35
CA ASP A 69 -2.62 31.46 -16.38
C ASP A 69 -1.65 32.64 -16.20
N ARG A 70 -0.69 32.75 -17.12
CA ARG A 70 0.32 33.83 -17.15
C ARG A 70 -0.18 35.09 -17.87
N ARG A 71 -1.49 35.29 -18.04
CA ARG A 71 -2.05 36.42 -18.81
C ARG A 71 -2.33 37.71 -18.04
N ASP A 72 -1.97 37.81 -16.77
CA ASP A 72 -2.21 39.02 -15.96
C ASP A 72 -1.03 40.02 -15.92
N LEU A 73 -0.19 40.08 -16.96
CA LEU A 73 0.98 40.99 -17.03
C LEU A 73 1.00 41.93 -18.25
N SER A 74 -0.14 42.22 -18.86
CA SER A 74 -0.24 43.31 -19.84
C SER A 74 -1.61 43.97 -19.80
N THR A 75 -1.79 44.96 -18.91
CA THR A 75 -2.55 46.20 -19.15
C THR A 75 -2.48 47.10 -17.90
N THR A 76 -1.91 48.29 -18.10
CA THR A 76 -1.75 49.47 -17.21
C THR A 76 -0.55 49.49 -16.28
#